data_AF-A0A3D3F9C9-F1
#
_entry.id   AF-A0A3D3F9C9-F1
#
_cell.length_a   1.000
_cell.length_b   1.000
_cell.length_c   1.000
_cell.angle_alpha   90.00
_cell.angle_beta   90.00
_cell.angle_gamma   90.00
#
_symmetry.space_group_name_H-M   'P 1'
#
loop_
_entity.id
_entity.type
_entity.pdbx_description
1 polymer ?
#
loop_
_entity_poly.entity_id
_entity_poly.type
_entity_poly.pdbx_seq_one_letter_code
_entity_poly.pdbx_strand_id
1 'polypeptide(L)'
;VRLFGYPEWQTYDEELVKDYHLFDTRIFSSFYVNEQDPATRDFMQSFKKWYDRDLLNTYPKYGLLGYDTGLFFLTALARYGVNFEQSVDQIRVNTLQFPFYFERVNNWGGFINTGLYLIHYDTSNSITKTDKSR
;
A
#
# COMPACT_ATOMS: atom_id res chain seq x y z
N VAL A 1 1.70 12.26 24.58
CA VAL A 1 2.45 12.84 23.43
C VAL A 1 1.98 12.13 22.18
N ARG A 2 1.95 12.80 21.02
CA ARG A 2 1.60 12.19 19.73
C ARG A 2 2.72 12.48 18.74
N LEU A 3 3.21 11.45 18.05
CA LEU A 3 4.23 11.61 17.02
C LEU A 3 3.63 11.52 15.63
N PHE A 4 4.23 12.27 14.69
CA PHE A 4 3.94 12.18 13.28
C PHE A 4 5.25 11.88 12.55
N GLY A 5 5.37 10.66 12.03
CA GLY A 5 6.59 10.11 11.44
C GLY A 5 6.58 10.12 9.92
N TYR A 6 7.76 9.93 9.35
CA TYR A 6 7.98 9.81 7.91
C TYR A 6 7.86 8.34 7.44
N PRO A 7 7.59 8.09 6.15
CA PRO A 7 7.44 6.73 5.62
C PRO A 7 8.60 5.78 5.98
N GLU A 8 9.84 6.29 6.01
CA GLU A 8 11.05 5.52 6.29
C GLU A 8 11.05 4.89 7.69
N TRP A 9 10.24 5.41 8.63
CA TRP A 9 10.14 4.85 9.98
C TRP A 9 9.57 3.43 10.00
N GLN A 10 8.86 3.02 8.93
CA GLN A 10 8.41 1.65 8.72
C GLN A 10 9.55 0.67 8.44
N THR A 11 10.75 1.17 8.08
CA THR A 11 11.90 0.32 7.76
C THR A 11 12.84 0.11 8.94
N TYR A 12 12.55 0.72 10.08
CA TYR A 12 13.38 0.61 11.28
C TYR A 12 13.07 -0.67 12.06
N ASP A 13 13.90 -0.93 13.08
CA ASP A 13 13.83 -2.14 13.89
C ASP A 13 12.45 -2.31 14.58
N GLU A 14 12.02 -3.55 14.78
CA GLU A 14 10.81 -3.92 15.51
C GLU A 14 10.82 -3.36 16.96
N GLU A 15 12.00 -3.14 17.53
CA GLU A 15 12.12 -2.51 18.86
C GLU A 15 11.47 -1.12 18.90
N LEU A 16 11.54 -0.34 17.81
CA LEU A 16 10.95 1.00 17.74
C LEU A 16 9.43 0.98 17.57
N VAL A 17 8.84 -0.14 17.15
CA VAL A 17 7.38 -0.28 17.08
C VAL A 17 6.74 -0.14 18.46
N LYS A 18 7.43 -0.57 19.52
CA LYS A 18 6.98 -0.38 20.91
C LYS A 18 6.88 1.11 21.25
N ASP A 19 7.88 1.89 20.86
CA ASP A 19 7.87 3.35 21.05
C ASP A 19 6.77 4.01 20.21
N TYR A 20 6.53 3.52 18.99
CA TYR A 20 5.45 4.02 18.16
C TYR A 20 4.09 3.89 18.84
N HIS A 21 3.81 2.74 19.44
CA HIS A 21 2.60 2.50 20.24
C HIS A 21 2.57 3.36 21.51
N LEU A 22 3.69 3.45 22.25
CA LEU A 22 3.79 4.26 23.47
C LEU A 22 3.44 5.74 23.21
N PHE A 23 3.78 6.25 22.03
CA PHE A 23 3.60 7.65 21.66
C PHE A 23 2.44 7.92 20.68
N ASP A 24 1.48 7.01 20.51
CA ASP A 24 0.28 7.20 19.65
C ASP A 24 0.68 7.68 18.23
N THR A 25 1.66 7.01 17.63
CA THR A 25 2.38 7.48 16.44
C THR A 25 1.57 7.29 15.17
N ARG A 26 1.61 8.30 14.30
CA ARG A 26 1.00 8.25 12.96
C ARG A 26 2.06 8.42 11.89
N ILE A 27 2.05 7.57 10.88
CA ILE A 27 2.96 7.62 9.74
C ILE A 27 2.11 7.79 8.48
N PHE A 28 2.45 8.78 7.66
CA PHE A 28 1.90 8.90 6.32
C PHE A 28 2.82 8.16 5.34
N SER A 29 2.26 7.43 4.37
CA SER A 29 3.08 6.67 3.43
C SER A 29 2.32 6.36 2.14
N SER A 30 3.04 6.30 1.02
CA SER A 30 2.51 5.80 -0.26
C SER A 30 2.45 4.27 -0.32
N PHE A 31 2.96 3.57 0.70
CA PHE A 31 2.88 2.12 0.83
C PHE A 31 2.78 1.69 2.29
N TYR A 32 2.08 0.60 2.56
CA TYR A 32 2.15 -0.11 3.85
C TYR A 32 1.57 -1.51 3.67
N VAL A 33 2.23 -2.51 4.27
CA VAL A 33 1.78 -3.90 4.26
C VAL A 33 1.30 -4.27 5.65
N ASN A 34 0.03 -4.69 5.74
CA ASN A 34 -0.47 -5.35 6.94
C ASN A 34 -0.22 -6.86 6.78
N GLU A 35 0.86 -7.39 7.36
CA GLU A 35 1.19 -8.82 7.21
C GLU A 35 0.20 -9.74 7.94
N GLN A 36 -0.63 -9.20 8.84
CA GLN A 36 -1.69 -9.93 9.51
C GLN A 36 -2.99 -10.00 8.68
N ASP A 37 -3.10 -9.19 7.62
CA ASP A 37 -4.26 -9.21 6.72
C ASP A 37 -4.36 -10.55 5.97
N PRO A 38 -5.55 -11.21 5.95
CA PRO A 38 -5.71 -12.50 5.28
C PRO A 38 -5.34 -12.49 3.80
N ALA A 39 -5.71 -11.46 3.03
CA ALA A 39 -5.40 -11.39 1.61
C ALA A 39 -3.89 -11.26 1.36
N THR A 40 -3.20 -10.50 2.23
CA THR A 40 -1.74 -10.40 2.21
C THR A 40 -1.08 -11.74 2.51
N ARG A 41 -1.55 -12.46 3.53
CA ARG A 41 -1.04 -13.80 3.87
C ARG A 41 -1.28 -14.82 2.75
N ASP A 42 -2.45 -14.81 2.14
CA ASP A 42 -2.81 -15.72 1.05
C ASP A 42 -1.94 -15.47 -0.18
N PHE A 43 -1.65 -14.19 -0.50
CA PHE A 43 -0.69 -13.84 -1.53
C PHE A 43 0.70 -14.36 -1.22
N MET A 44 1.22 -14.14 -0.01
CA MET A 44 2.56 -14.60 0.39
C MET A 44 2.70 -16.12 0.33
N GLN A 45 1.68 -16.86 0.78
CA GLN A 45 1.64 -18.33 0.70
C GLN A 45 1.61 -18.81 -0.74
N SER A 46 0.80 -18.17 -1.58
CA SER A 46 0.73 -18.49 -3.01
C SER A 46 2.07 -18.21 -3.68
N PHE A 47 2.66 -17.04 -3.46
CA PHE A 47 3.97 -16.68 -3.99
C PHE A 47 5.02 -17.73 -3.63
N LYS A 48 5.10 -18.13 -2.35
CA LYS A 48 6.02 -19.18 -1.89
C LYS A 48 5.76 -20.50 -2.60
N LYS A 49 4.50 -20.90 -2.76
CA LYS A 49 4.13 -22.15 -3.45
C LYS A 49 4.54 -22.15 -4.93
N TRP A 50 4.36 -21.04 -5.64
CA TRP A 50 4.63 -20.95 -7.08
C TRP A 50 6.11 -20.75 -7.42
N TYR A 51 6.86 -20.08 -6.54
CA TYR A 51 8.25 -19.67 -6.82
C TYR A 51 9.29 -20.30 -5.89
N ASP A 52 8.86 -21.14 -4.94
CA ASP A 52 9.70 -21.83 -3.96
C ASP A 52 10.63 -20.90 -3.17
N ARG A 53 10.15 -19.68 -2.86
CA ARG A 53 10.89 -18.69 -2.09
C ARG A 53 9.97 -17.68 -1.41
N ASP A 54 10.44 -17.13 -0.31
CA ASP A 54 9.76 -16.02 0.37
C ASP A 54 9.97 -14.69 -0.38
N LEU A 55 9.13 -13.70 -0.07
CA LEU A 55 9.30 -12.34 -0.58
C LEU A 55 10.60 -11.73 -0.04
N LEU A 56 11.31 -10.98 -0.88
CA LEU A 56 12.42 -10.16 -0.42
C LEU A 56 11.91 -9.07 0.53
N ASN A 57 12.55 -8.96 1.70
CA ASN A 57 12.20 -7.92 2.67
C ASN A 57 12.79 -6.57 2.25
N THR A 58 12.06 -5.89 1.37
CA THR A 58 12.41 -4.58 0.80
C THR A 58 11.31 -3.58 1.15
N TYR A 59 11.62 -2.29 1.11
CA TYR A 59 10.67 -1.22 1.41
C TYR A 59 10.62 -0.26 0.21
N PRO A 60 9.54 -0.27 -0.59
CA PRO A 60 8.40 -1.20 -0.56
C PRO A 60 8.78 -2.64 -0.95
N LYS A 61 7.95 -3.63 -0.61
CA LYS A 61 8.18 -5.03 -1.03
C LYS A 61 7.86 -5.18 -2.52
N TYR A 62 8.86 -5.39 -3.36
CA TYR A 62 8.68 -5.41 -4.81
C TYR A 62 7.73 -6.50 -5.34
N GLY A 63 7.64 -7.65 -4.67
CA GLY A 63 6.69 -8.69 -5.07
C GLY A 63 5.23 -8.27 -4.89
N LEU A 64 4.92 -7.54 -3.81
CA LEU A 64 3.59 -6.96 -3.58
C LEU A 64 3.33 -5.78 -4.51
N LEU A 65 4.34 -4.95 -4.80
CA LEU A 65 4.22 -3.87 -5.79
C LEU A 65 3.82 -4.41 -7.15
N GLY A 66 4.49 -5.46 -7.62
CA GLY A 66 4.18 -6.11 -8.89
C GLY A 66 2.76 -6.69 -8.91
N TYR A 67 2.34 -7.34 -7.82
CA TYR A 67 0.99 -7.87 -7.68
C TYR A 67 -0.09 -6.77 -7.74
N ASP A 68 0.04 -5.74 -6.91
CA ASP A 68 -0.91 -4.62 -6.87
C ASP A 68 -0.99 -3.92 -8.22
N THR A 69 0.16 -3.66 -8.85
CA THR A 69 0.25 -3.01 -10.17
C THR A 69 -0.48 -3.85 -11.23
N GLY A 70 -0.22 -5.16 -11.27
CA GLY A 70 -0.90 -6.07 -12.17
C GLY A 70 -2.40 -6.09 -11.94
N LEU A 71 -2.83 -6.22 -10.68
CA LEU A 71 -4.24 -6.22 -10.30
C LEU A 71 -4.95 -4.94 -10.76
N PHE A 72 -4.35 -3.76 -10.55
CA PHE A 72 -4.92 -2.48 -10.96
C PHE A 72 -5.09 -2.41 -12.49
N PHE A 73 -3.99 -2.54 -13.25
CA PHE A 73 -4.02 -2.30 -14.70
C PHE A 73 -4.76 -3.40 -15.47
N LEU A 74 -4.69 -4.67 -15.02
CA LEU A 74 -5.49 -5.73 -15.64
C LEU A 74 -6.98 -5.55 -15.37
N THR A 75 -7.37 -5.10 -14.17
CA THR A 75 -8.75 -4.73 -13.88
C THR A 75 -9.22 -3.55 -14.73
N ALA A 76 -8.35 -2.55 -14.90
CA ALA A 76 -8.61 -1.39 -15.75
C ALA A 76 -8.93 -1.79 -17.18
N LEU A 77 -8.05 -2.58 -17.79
CA LEU A 77 -8.19 -3.09 -19.15
C LEU A 77 -9.42 -3.98 -19.30
N ALA A 78 -9.68 -4.86 -18.32
CA ALA A 78 -10.82 -5.76 -18.36
C ALA A 78 -12.17 -5.02 -18.30
N ARG A 79 -12.25 -3.89 -17.57
CA ARG A 79 -13.50 -3.13 -17.39
C ARG A 79 -13.71 -2.03 -18.43
N TYR A 80 -12.66 -1.33 -18.82
CA TYR A 80 -12.74 -0.11 -19.63
C TYR A 80 -11.99 -0.22 -20.96
N GLY A 81 -11.31 -1.33 -21.22
CA GLY A 81 -10.57 -1.56 -22.45
C GLY A 81 -9.32 -0.69 -22.57
N VAL A 82 -8.85 -0.51 -23.81
CA VAL A 82 -7.61 0.21 -24.12
C VAL A 82 -7.65 1.71 -23.78
N ASN A 83 -8.85 2.26 -23.57
CA ASN A 83 -9.07 3.67 -23.23
C ASN A 83 -9.40 3.87 -21.74
N PHE A 84 -8.94 2.96 -20.87
CA PHE A 84 -9.26 2.99 -19.44
C PHE A 84 -8.81 4.27 -18.74
N GLU A 85 -7.84 4.99 -19.29
CA GLU A 85 -7.32 6.23 -18.74
C GLU A 85 -8.38 7.33 -18.62
N GLN A 86 -9.47 7.23 -19.40
CA GLN A 86 -10.62 8.14 -19.32
C GLN A 86 -11.49 7.89 -18.09
N SER A 87 -11.37 6.70 -17.48
CA SER A 87 -12.12 6.26 -16.30
C SER A 87 -11.18 5.84 -15.15
N VAL A 88 -9.93 6.31 -15.16
CA VAL A 88 -8.90 5.82 -14.24
C VAL A 88 -9.24 6.11 -12.77
N ASP A 89 -9.93 7.24 -12.54
CA ASP A 89 -10.44 7.71 -11.26
C ASP A 89 -11.60 6.85 -10.73
N GLN A 90 -12.19 5.99 -11.56
CA GLN A 90 -13.26 5.05 -11.18
C GLN A 90 -12.73 3.64 -10.87
N ILE A 91 -11.47 3.35 -11.18
CA ILE A 91 -10.89 2.04 -10.91
C ILE A 91 -10.67 1.90 -9.41
N ARG A 92 -11.30 0.87 -8.84
CA ARG A 92 -11.12 0.47 -7.44
C ARG A 92 -10.75 -1.01 -7.41
N VAL A 93 -9.61 -1.30 -6.80
CA VAL A 93 -9.09 -2.64 -6.55
C VAL A 93 -8.63 -2.74 -5.10
N ASN A 94 -8.77 -3.93 -4.51
CA ASN A 94 -8.29 -4.20 -3.17
C ASN A 94 -6.80 -4.54 -3.25
N THR A 95 -5.95 -3.51 -3.21
CA THR A 95 -4.50 -3.66 -3.15
C THR A 95 -4.02 -4.02 -1.75
N LEU A 96 -2.87 -4.67 -1.68
CA LEU A 96 -2.28 -5.14 -0.44
C LEU A 96 -1.34 -4.09 0.18
N GLN A 97 -0.50 -3.47 -0.65
CA GLN A 97 0.59 -2.60 -0.25
C GLN A 97 0.42 -1.14 -0.68
N PHE A 98 -0.10 -0.88 -1.89
CA PHE A 98 -0.15 0.46 -2.48
C PHE A 98 -1.58 0.99 -2.63
N PRO A 99 -1.92 2.19 -2.15
CA PRO A 99 -3.14 2.85 -2.53
C PRO A 99 -2.95 3.40 -3.96
N PHE A 100 -3.75 2.92 -4.92
CA PHE A 100 -3.77 3.48 -6.26
C PHE A 100 -4.95 4.43 -6.41
N TYR A 101 -4.60 5.70 -6.60
CA TYR A 101 -5.53 6.74 -6.98
C TYR A 101 -4.83 7.65 -7.99
N PHE A 102 -5.15 7.47 -9.27
CA PHE A 102 -4.47 8.19 -10.34
C PHE A 102 -5.25 9.43 -10.73
N GLU A 103 -4.57 10.57 -10.71
CA GLU A 103 -5.11 11.85 -11.17
C GLU A 103 -4.31 12.36 -12.37
N ARG A 104 -5.03 12.93 -13.33
CA ARG A 104 -4.40 13.62 -14.46
C ARG A 104 -3.96 15.01 -14.01
N VAL A 105 -2.65 15.26 -14.03
CA VAL A 105 -2.07 16.55 -13.58
C VAL A 105 -2.57 17.72 -14.43
N ASN A 106 -2.72 17.50 -15.74
CA ASN A 106 -3.37 18.40 -16.68
C ASN A 106 -3.64 17.69 -18.03
N ASN A 107 -4.35 18.33 -18.95
CA ASN A 107 -4.71 17.76 -20.25
C ASN A 107 -3.51 17.34 -21.13
N TRP A 108 -2.32 17.87 -20.86
CA TRP A 108 -1.09 17.64 -21.63
C TRP A 108 -0.07 16.77 -20.87
N GLY A 109 -0.40 16.39 -19.63
CA GLY A 109 0.49 15.68 -18.72
C GLY A 109 0.08 14.21 -18.55
N GLY A 110 0.93 13.48 -17.83
CA GLY A 110 0.63 12.12 -17.40
C GLY A 110 -0.30 12.09 -16.17
N PHE A 111 -0.47 10.87 -15.67
CA PHE A 111 -1.14 10.63 -14.39
C PHE A 111 -0.11 10.52 -13.28
N ILE A 112 -0.48 10.99 -12.10
CA ILE A 112 0.27 10.76 -10.87
C ILE A 112 -0.58 9.91 -9.93
N ASN A 113 0.04 8.99 -9.21
CA ASN A 113 -0.62 8.32 -8.10
C ASN A 113 -0.60 9.28 -6.90
N THR A 114 -1.76 9.77 -6.48
CA THR A 114 -1.94 10.60 -5.27
C THR A 114 -2.37 9.77 -4.07
N GLY A 115 -2.40 8.44 -4.21
CA GLY A 115 -2.79 7.55 -3.14
C GLY A 115 -1.89 7.68 -1.92
N LEU A 116 -2.53 7.69 -0.74
CA LEU A 116 -1.84 7.87 0.53
C LEU A 116 -2.48 7.03 1.62
N TYR A 117 -1.66 6.32 2.39
CA TYR A 117 -2.08 5.71 3.65
C TYR A 117 -1.70 6.59 4.83
N LEU A 118 -2.56 6.54 5.85
CA LEU A 118 -2.23 6.93 7.21
C LEU A 118 -2.23 5.68 8.09
N ILE A 119 -1.08 5.37 8.66
CA ILE A 119 -0.84 4.24 9.53
C ILE A 119 -0.81 4.76 10.95
N HIS A 120 -1.64 4.19 11.83
CA HIS A 120 -1.76 4.63 13.21
C HIS A 120 -1.41 3.48 14.15
N TYR A 121 -0.33 3.67 14.91
CA TYR A 121 0.09 2.82 16.02
C TYR A 121 -0.52 3.38 17.29
N ASP A 122 -1.59 2.78 17.79
CA ASP A 122 -2.27 3.28 18.97
C ASP A 122 -1.69 2.70 20.28
N THR A 123 -2.06 3.29 21.40
CA THR A 123 -1.55 2.89 22.72
C THR A 123 -2.12 1.54 23.22
N SER A 124 -3.03 0.90 22.47
CA SER A 124 -3.57 -0.42 22.78
C SER A 124 -2.83 -1.56 22.04
N ASN A 125 -1.72 -1.24 21.36
CA ASN A 125 -0.97 -2.13 20.48
C ASN A 125 -1.74 -2.54 19.21
N SER A 126 -2.72 -1.75 18.80
CA SER A 126 -3.39 -1.94 17.51
C SER A 126 -2.74 -1.05 16.45
N ILE A 127 -2.65 -1.58 15.23
CA ILE A 127 -2.16 -0.86 14.07
C ILE A 127 -3.31 -0.75 13.07
N THR A 128 -3.68 0.48 12.73
CA THR A 128 -4.75 0.74 11.77
C THR A 128 -4.18 1.38 10.51
N LYS A 129 -4.43 0.76 9.35
CA LYS A 129 -4.17 1.32 8.02
C LYS A 129 -5.43 2.03 7.51
N THR A 130 -5.36 3.33 7.25
CA THR A 130 -6.46 4.09 6.65
C THR A 130 -6.07 4.64 5.29
N ASP A 131 -6.87 4.36 4.26
CA ASP A 131 -6.74 5.00 2.95
C ASP A 131 -7.21 6.46 3.01
N LYS A 132 -6.34 7.37 2.59
CA LYS A 132 -6.53 8.82 2.53
C LYS A 132 -6.41 9.37 1.11
N SER A 133 -6.43 8.50 0.11
CA SER A 133 -6.51 8.88 -1.30
C SER A 133 -7.77 9.72 -1.53
N ARG A 134 -7.65 10.77 -2.34
CA ARG A 134 -8.72 11.74 -2.62
C ARG A 134 -8.97 11.81 -4.10
#